data_AF-A0A174HWL9-F1
#
_entry.id   AF-A0A174HWL9-F1
#
_cell.length_a   1.000
_cell.length_b   1.000
_cell.length_c   1.000
_cell.angle_alpha   90.00
_cell.angle_beta   90.00
_cell.angle_gamma   90.00
#
_symmetry.space_group_name_H-M   'P 1'
#
loop_
_entity.id
_entity.type
_entity.pdbx_description
1 polymer ?
#
loop_
_entity_poly.entity_id
_entity_poly.type
_entity_poly.pdbx_seq_one_letter_code
_entity_poly.pdbx_strand_id
1 'polypeptide(L)'
;MKATKWKSYSLALIAGMSVLTACSSDDNNDNGGNGNNGNGNEIENGTTLKGTITSDVTLTAGSTYKLSGEYIVEDGATLNIEAGVKIISIYDDIVDYILVKQGGKINAVGTSSAPIVMTSEKEEPGAWGGIHICGKAHTNAEGGKGSSEIGGATYGGNDDADNSGTLKYVRVEYSGYAFDSEHEANGITFYGVGNGTTVEYCQAYKGSDDGFEFFGGSVNVSNLVSVSCSDDSFDWTEGWNGTATNLVAYQEAEETLGYDCDCLIEADNNENNYAATPVAHPVLKNLILVGNNSAAGNRGIRLRRGTQVEIDGAKVCGKKNAVTLESEETENALLAGTSKLANMTVDSELRSEKNIYTNDNFVSAGNTVDTSLKYTSFDDIKAECEWMAGNWVK
;
A
#
# COMPACT_ATOMS: atom_id res chain seq x y z
N MET A 1 -44.49 21.55 -3.96
CA MET A 1 -43.53 20.59 -4.57
C MET A 1 -42.27 21.36 -4.90
N LYS A 2 -41.26 21.31 -4.01
CA LYS A 2 -39.94 21.90 -4.24
C LYS A 2 -38.97 20.72 -4.36
N ALA A 3 -38.33 20.60 -5.52
CA ALA A 3 -37.30 19.62 -5.79
C ALA A 3 -35.95 20.21 -5.35
N THR A 4 -35.28 19.54 -4.43
CA THR A 4 -33.91 19.83 -4.01
C THR A 4 -32.96 19.07 -4.93
N LYS A 5 -32.12 19.79 -5.66
CA LYS A 5 -31.01 19.23 -6.45
C LYS A 5 -29.79 19.10 -5.54
N TRP A 6 -29.31 17.89 -5.34
CA TRP A 6 -28.01 17.61 -4.72
C TRP A 6 -26.93 17.89 -5.77
N LYS A 7 -25.92 18.68 -5.42
CA LYS A 7 -24.73 18.90 -6.26
C LYS A 7 -23.67 17.89 -5.84
N SER A 8 -23.25 17.07 -6.79
CA SER A 8 -22.06 16.22 -6.72
C SER A 8 -20.82 17.10 -6.76
N TYR A 9 -19.88 16.89 -5.84
CA TYR A 9 -18.52 17.41 -5.96
C TYR A 9 -17.67 16.29 -6.54
N SER A 10 -17.33 16.42 -7.82
CA SER A 10 -16.22 15.70 -8.45
C SER A 10 -15.03 16.66 -8.41
N LEU A 11 -13.97 16.30 -7.68
CA LEU A 11 -12.70 17.01 -7.76
C LEU A 11 -11.73 16.12 -8.54
N ALA A 12 -11.53 16.47 -9.80
CA ALA A 12 -10.36 16.08 -10.56
C ALA A 12 -9.33 17.21 -10.40
N LEU A 13 -8.10 16.88 -10.06
CA LEU A 13 -6.98 17.83 -10.04
C LEU A 13 -5.85 17.28 -10.92
N ILE A 14 -5.59 18.02 -12.00
CA ILE A 14 -4.35 17.94 -12.77
C ILE A 14 -3.76 19.35 -12.79
N ALA A 15 -2.45 19.44 -12.52
CA ALA A 15 -1.43 20.27 -13.18
C ALA A 15 -0.57 21.13 -12.24
N GLY A 16 0.75 20.95 -12.37
CA GLY A 16 1.63 22.08 -12.68
C GLY A 16 2.80 22.33 -11.72
N MET A 17 4.00 21.95 -12.13
CA MET A 17 5.28 22.45 -11.59
C MET A 17 5.37 23.98 -11.69
N SER A 18 5.84 24.61 -10.62
CA SER A 18 6.67 25.83 -10.70
C SER A 18 7.62 25.91 -9.52
N VAL A 19 8.91 25.94 -9.84
CA VAL A 19 10.05 26.11 -8.92
C VAL A 19 10.12 27.57 -8.44
N LEU A 20 10.26 27.76 -7.13
CA LEU A 20 10.95 28.92 -6.56
C LEU A 20 11.85 28.44 -5.42
N THR A 21 13.16 28.53 -5.63
CA THR A 21 14.17 28.42 -4.57
C THR A 21 14.17 29.71 -3.73
N ALA A 22 13.97 29.58 -2.41
CA ALA A 22 14.39 30.58 -1.44
C ALA A 22 14.76 29.90 -0.11
N CYS A 23 16.00 30.09 0.31
CA CYS A 23 16.51 29.67 1.62
C CYS A 23 15.90 30.50 2.76
N SER A 24 15.89 29.87 3.94
CA SER A 24 15.82 30.46 5.29
C SER A 24 14.46 30.99 5.72
N SER A 25 13.82 30.30 6.65
CA SER A 25 13.96 30.52 8.11
C SER A 25 13.15 29.46 8.85
N ASP A 26 13.56 29.15 10.07
CA ASP A 26 12.89 28.24 11.00
C ASP A 26 11.37 28.45 11.04
N ASP A 27 10.60 27.42 10.67
CA ASP A 27 9.24 27.22 11.14
C ASP A 27 9.11 25.74 11.51
N ASN A 28 9.23 25.46 12.82
CA ASN A 28 8.83 24.20 13.40
C ASN A 28 7.34 24.00 13.12
N ASN A 29 7.00 23.16 12.14
CA ASN A 29 5.69 22.52 12.10
C ASN A 29 5.66 21.43 13.17
N ASP A 30 5.57 21.90 14.41
CA ASP A 30 5.19 21.10 15.56
C ASP A 30 3.70 20.77 15.38
N ASN A 31 3.38 19.77 14.56
CA ASN A 31 2.05 19.17 14.56
C ASN A 31 1.95 18.29 15.82
N GLY A 32 2.03 18.96 16.97
CA GLY A 32 1.88 18.39 18.29
C GLY A 32 0.43 17.96 18.50
N GLY A 33 0.10 16.77 17.99
CA GLY A 33 -1.09 16.03 18.35
C GLY A 33 -1.05 15.67 19.84
N ASN A 34 -1.71 16.51 20.64
CA ASN A 34 -2.31 16.23 21.94
C ASN A 34 -1.62 15.17 22.83
N GLY A 35 -0.62 15.61 23.59
CA GLY A 35 0.12 14.82 24.59
C GLY A 35 -0.70 14.34 25.80
N ASN A 36 -1.63 13.41 25.57
CA ASN A 36 -2.21 12.58 26.62
C ASN A 36 -2.26 11.13 26.15
N ASN A 37 -1.09 10.58 25.82
CA ASN A 37 -0.94 9.18 25.42
C ASN A 37 -1.36 8.31 26.60
N GLY A 38 -2.57 7.76 26.50
CA GLY A 38 -3.07 6.76 27.44
C GLY A 38 -2.09 5.60 27.55
N ASN A 39 -2.16 4.87 28.68
CA ASN A 39 -1.38 3.67 28.87
C ASN A 39 -1.89 2.56 27.93
N GLY A 40 -1.24 2.35 26.79
CA GLY A 40 -1.63 1.33 25.80
C GLY A 40 -1.31 -0.10 26.23
N ASN A 41 -0.59 -0.28 27.34
CA ASN A 41 -0.41 -1.58 27.98
C ASN A 41 -1.65 -2.05 28.74
N GLU A 42 -2.56 -1.13 29.11
CA GLU A 42 -3.86 -1.47 29.70
C GLU A 42 -4.94 -1.42 28.62
N ILE A 43 -5.56 -2.56 28.35
CA ILE A 43 -6.74 -2.60 27.49
C ILE A 43 -7.91 -2.03 28.29
N GLU A 44 -8.30 -0.79 28.00
CA GLU A 44 -9.34 -0.08 28.74
C GLU A 44 -10.67 -0.85 28.69
N ASN A 45 -11.27 -1.05 29.87
CA ASN A 45 -12.46 -1.89 30.05
C ASN A 45 -12.33 -3.34 29.52
N GLY A 46 -11.10 -3.80 29.23
CA GLY A 46 -10.81 -5.11 28.65
C GLY A 46 -11.06 -5.21 27.14
N THR A 47 -11.50 -4.15 26.46
CA THR A 47 -11.83 -4.20 25.03
C THR A 47 -11.37 -2.99 24.21
N THR A 48 -10.98 -1.88 24.82
CA THR A 48 -10.59 -0.66 24.09
C THR A 48 -9.07 -0.49 24.05
N LEU A 49 -8.53 -0.32 22.83
CA LEU A 49 -7.13 -0.07 22.51
C LEU A 49 -6.94 1.42 22.29
N LYS A 50 -6.00 2.03 23.01
CA LYS A 50 -5.63 3.44 22.85
C LYS A 50 -4.25 3.72 23.45
N GLY A 51 -3.57 4.73 22.94
CA GLY A 51 -2.32 5.22 23.48
C GLY A 51 -1.12 4.33 23.18
N THR A 52 -0.14 4.32 24.08
CA THR A 52 1.21 3.81 23.76
C THR A 52 1.55 2.51 24.48
N ILE A 53 2.04 1.54 23.73
CA ILE A 53 2.52 0.24 24.18
C ILE A 53 4.03 0.34 24.42
N THR A 54 4.45 0.20 25.68
CA THR A 54 5.87 0.26 26.12
C THR A 54 6.42 -1.09 26.61
N SER A 55 5.58 -2.12 26.57
CA SER A 55 5.91 -3.51 26.89
C SER A 55 4.93 -4.44 26.16
N ASP A 56 5.21 -5.74 26.08
CA ASP A 56 4.39 -6.65 25.27
C ASP A 56 2.90 -6.65 25.66
N VAL A 57 2.03 -6.54 24.65
CA VAL A 57 0.57 -6.68 24.77
C VAL A 57 0.13 -7.86 23.92
N THR A 58 -0.90 -8.59 24.36
CA THR A 58 -1.51 -9.68 23.61
C THR A 58 -3.02 -9.48 23.49
N LEU A 59 -3.51 -9.44 22.25
CA LEU A 59 -4.93 -9.47 21.91
C LEU A 59 -5.34 -10.93 21.70
N THR A 60 -6.32 -11.40 22.46
CA THR A 60 -6.64 -12.82 22.58
C THR A 60 -7.66 -13.28 21.55
N ALA A 61 -7.49 -14.51 21.06
CA ALA A 61 -8.35 -15.13 20.07
C ALA A 61 -9.82 -15.14 20.51
N GLY A 62 -10.73 -14.91 19.56
CA GLY A 62 -12.17 -14.86 19.79
C GLY A 62 -12.69 -13.54 20.39
N SER A 63 -11.82 -12.57 20.63
CA SER A 63 -12.19 -11.25 21.13
C SER A 63 -12.41 -10.24 20.00
N THR A 64 -13.32 -9.29 20.25
CA THR A 64 -13.45 -8.06 19.45
C THR A 64 -12.93 -6.89 20.29
N TYR A 65 -12.01 -6.10 19.73
CA TYR A 65 -11.47 -4.90 20.33
C TYR A 65 -11.95 -3.65 19.59
N LYS A 66 -12.03 -2.54 20.31
CA LYS A 66 -12.29 -1.20 19.77
C LYS A 66 -10.99 -0.42 19.74
N LEU A 67 -10.64 0.17 18.61
CA LEU A 67 -9.54 1.13 18.51
C LEU A 67 -10.12 2.53 18.77
N SER A 68 -9.42 3.37 19.54
CA SER A 68 -9.85 4.73 19.86
C SER A 68 -8.63 5.62 19.98
N GLY A 69 -8.40 6.42 18.95
CA GLY A 69 -7.17 7.16 18.70
C GLY A 69 -6.02 6.28 18.23
N GLU A 70 -4.82 6.85 18.35
CA GLU A 70 -3.57 6.19 18.04
C GLU A 70 -3.32 4.98 18.96
N TYR A 71 -2.78 3.90 18.38
CA TYR A 71 -2.24 2.77 19.14
C TYR A 71 -0.81 2.50 18.70
N ILE A 72 0.14 2.97 19.51
CA ILE A 72 1.54 3.11 19.13
C ILE A 72 2.38 2.05 19.83
N VAL A 73 3.15 1.27 19.06
CA VAL A 73 4.12 0.30 19.57
C VAL A 73 5.51 0.95 19.60
N GLU A 74 6.06 1.16 20.79
CA GLU A 74 7.39 1.75 20.98
C GLU A 74 8.52 0.72 20.84
N ASP A 75 9.75 1.22 20.76
CA ASP A 75 10.97 0.41 20.76
C ASP A 75 11.00 -0.57 21.94
N GLY A 76 11.28 -1.85 21.64
CA GLY A 76 11.37 -2.92 22.62
C GLY A 76 10.03 -3.53 23.05
N ALA A 77 8.90 -3.02 22.56
CA ALA A 77 7.57 -3.58 22.82
C ALA A 77 7.03 -4.39 21.62
N THR A 78 6.17 -5.36 21.91
CA THR A 78 5.49 -6.17 20.89
C THR A 78 3.97 -6.16 21.05
N LEU A 79 3.25 -5.83 19.99
CA LEU A 79 1.81 -6.08 19.88
C LEU A 79 1.57 -7.47 19.28
N ASN A 80 1.13 -8.42 20.10
CA ASN A 80 0.76 -9.76 19.65
C ASN A 80 -0.75 -9.82 19.41
N ILE A 81 -1.17 -10.32 18.26
CA ILE A 81 -2.58 -10.45 17.87
C ILE A 81 -2.82 -11.89 17.45
N GLU A 82 -3.62 -12.60 18.24
CA GLU A 82 -3.94 -14.00 17.98
C GLU A 82 -4.98 -14.16 16.85
N ALA A 83 -5.05 -15.36 16.28
CA ALA A 83 -5.94 -15.65 15.17
C ALA A 83 -7.42 -15.38 15.49
N GLY A 84 -8.14 -14.84 14.50
CA GLY A 84 -9.57 -14.54 14.61
C GLY A 84 -9.92 -13.30 15.44
N VAL A 85 -8.93 -12.56 15.94
CA VAL A 85 -9.18 -11.25 16.57
C VAL A 85 -9.81 -10.29 15.56
N LYS A 86 -10.83 -9.55 16.01
CA LYS A 86 -11.39 -8.42 15.28
C LYS A 86 -11.05 -7.11 15.99
N ILE A 87 -10.47 -6.15 15.28
CA ILE A 87 -10.26 -4.78 15.74
C ILE A 87 -11.20 -3.87 14.95
N ILE A 88 -11.96 -3.03 15.64
CA ILE A 88 -12.94 -2.13 15.03
C ILE A 88 -12.60 -0.70 15.46
N SER A 89 -12.18 0.16 14.54
CA SER A 89 -12.04 1.60 14.79
C SER A 89 -13.40 2.22 15.15
N ILE A 90 -13.40 3.12 16.11
CA ILE A 90 -14.57 3.91 16.48
C ILE A 90 -14.72 5.02 15.44
N TYR A 91 -15.95 5.23 14.98
CA TYR A 91 -16.23 6.33 14.06
C TYR A 91 -16.68 7.57 14.85
N ASP A 92 -15.70 8.35 15.31
CA ASP A 92 -15.90 9.65 15.96
C ASP A 92 -14.92 10.72 15.44
N ASP A 93 -14.76 11.84 16.16
CA ASP A 93 -13.89 12.95 15.75
C ASP A 93 -12.39 12.71 16.07
N ILE A 94 -12.03 11.52 16.57
CA ILE A 94 -10.66 11.10 16.85
C ILE A 94 -10.21 10.17 15.74
N VAL A 95 -9.01 10.42 15.21
CA VAL A 95 -8.45 9.58 14.15
C VAL A 95 -7.81 8.33 14.74
N ASP A 96 -8.25 7.18 14.26
CA ASP A 96 -7.82 5.86 14.71
C ASP A 96 -6.77 5.27 13.77
N TYR A 97 -5.61 4.86 14.29
CA TYR A 97 -4.57 4.17 13.52
C TYR A 97 -3.65 3.34 14.40
N ILE A 98 -2.98 2.33 13.81
CA ILE A 98 -1.95 1.54 14.48
C ILE A 98 -0.59 1.94 13.91
N LEU A 99 0.36 2.30 14.76
CA LEU A 99 1.71 2.69 14.37
C LEU A 99 2.76 1.88 15.12
N VAL A 100 3.61 1.17 14.38
CA VAL A 100 4.76 0.44 14.92
C VAL A 100 6.01 1.26 14.65
N LYS A 101 6.63 1.82 15.69
CA LYS A 101 7.86 2.60 15.57
C LYS A 101 9.08 1.70 15.40
N GLN A 102 10.20 2.28 14.95
CA GLN A 102 11.48 1.57 14.83
C GLN A 102 11.85 0.82 16.13
N GLY A 103 12.07 -0.49 16.01
CA GLY A 103 12.40 -1.38 17.13
C GLY A 103 11.20 -1.95 17.89
N GLY A 104 10.00 -1.41 17.69
CA GLY A 104 8.74 -2.03 18.07
C GLY A 104 8.37 -3.17 17.10
N LYS A 105 7.46 -4.04 17.53
CA LYS A 105 7.04 -5.20 16.72
C LYS A 105 5.53 -5.42 16.73
N ILE A 106 5.01 -5.92 15.60
CA ILE A 106 3.66 -6.46 15.49
C ILE A 106 3.72 -7.94 15.09
N ASN A 107 3.12 -8.81 15.89
CA ASN A 107 2.96 -10.23 15.60
C ASN A 107 1.47 -10.54 15.44
N ALA A 108 0.94 -10.28 14.25
CA ALA A 108 -0.43 -10.57 13.87
C ALA A 108 -0.50 -11.86 13.06
N VAL A 109 -0.85 -12.97 13.72
CA VAL A 109 -0.79 -14.31 13.12
C VAL A 109 -2.19 -14.94 13.11
N GLY A 110 -2.93 -14.66 12.05
CA GLY A 110 -4.21 -15.29 11.72
C GLY A 110 -4.06 -16.67 11.06
N THR A 111 -5.18 -17.20 10.58
CA THR A 111 -5.23 -18.40 9.73
C THR A 111 -6.18 -18.16 8.56
N SER A 112 -6.09 -19.00 7.51
CA SER A 112 -7.01 -18.89 6.37
C SER A 112 -8.49 -18.98 6.76
N SER A 113 -8.84 -19.73 7.81
CA SER A 113 -10.22 -19.85 8.31
C SER A 113 -10.59 -18.82 9.39
N ALA A 114 -9.60 -18.26 10.07
CA ALA A 114 -9.76 -17.28 11.14
C ALA A 114 -8.73 -16.15 10.96
N PRO A 115 -8.91 -15.29 9.93
CA PRO A 115 -8.04 -14.14 9.72
C PRO A 115 -8.18 -13.16 10.89
N ILE A 116 -7.15 -12.34 11.08
CA ILE A 116 -7.26 -11.13 11.88
C ILE A 116 -7.92 -10.07 11.01
N VAL A 117 -8.98 -9.45 11.51
CA VAL A 117 -9.74 -8.43 10.76
C VAL A 117 -9.63 -7.10 11.48
N MET A 118 -9.07 -6.10 10.81
CA MET A 118 -9.02 -4.71 11.27
C MET A 118 -9.92 -3.90 10.35
N THR A 119 -10.95 -3.27 10.91
CA THR A 119 -12.05 -2.64 10.17
C THR A 119 -12.60 -1.44 10.95
N SER A 120 -13.66 -0.80 10.46
CA SER A 120 -14.30 0.36 11.09
C SER A 120 -15.76 0.12 11.44
N GLU A 121 -16.29 0.85 12.44
CA GLU A 121 -17.73 0.95 12.68
C GLU A 121 -18.48 1.50 11.45
N LYS A 122 -17.82 2.37 10.68
CA LYS A 122 -18.32 2.88 9.42
C LYS A 122 -17.61 2.19 8.27
N GLU A 123 -18.31 1.28 7.61
CA GLU A 123 -17.79 0.50 6.47
C GLU A 123 -17.77 1.33 5.18
N GLU A 124 -17.07 2.47 5.21
CA GLU A 124 -16.85 3.38 4.07
C GLU A 124 -15.35 3.65 3.91
N PRO A 125 -14.83 3.78 2.68
CA PRO A 125 -13.45 4.20 2.44
C PRO A 125 -13.08 5.44 3.25
N GLY A 126 -11.89 5.43 3.84
CA GLY A 126 -11.34 6.54 4.61
C GLY A 126 -11.87 6.66 6.03
N ALA A 127 -12.46 5.61 6.58
CA ALA A 127 -13.06 5.65 7.92
C ALA A 127 -12.04 5.55 9.07
N TRP A 128 -10.78 5.17 8.79
CA TRP A 128 -9.68 5.14 9.76
C TRP A 128 -8.32 5.10 9.06
N GLY A 129 -7.24 5.25 9.81
CA GLY A 129 -5.88 5.46 9.30
C GLY A 129 -5.07 4.19 9.01
N GLY A 130 -5.63 2.98 9.10
CA GLY A 130 -4.89 1.77 8.72
C GLY A 130 -3.71 1.40 9.65
N ILE A 131 -2.72 0.68 9.09
CA ILE A 131 -1.54 0.18 9.82
C ILE A 131 -0.25 0.72 9.21
N HIS A 132 0.61 1.27 10.06
CA HIS A 132 1.88 1.89 9.69
C HIS A 132 3.04 1.20 10.39
N ILE A 133 4.05 0.74 9.65
CA ILE A 133 5.20 0.01 10.20
C ILE A 133 6.50 0.70 9.80
N CYS A 134 7.23 1.22 10.78
CA CYS A 134 8.52 1.88 10.61
C CYS A 134 9.67 0.94 10.97
N GLY A 135 10.46 0.55 9.97
CA GLY A 135 11.66 -0.27 10.11
C GLY A 135 12.97 0.51 9.96
N LYS A 136 14.08 -0.21 10.10
CA LYS A 136 15.47 0.30 10.06
C LYS A 136 16.22 -0.02 8.77
N ALA A 137 15.55 -0.61 7.77
CA ALA A 137 16.13 -0.89 6.47
C ALA A 137 16.34 0.40 5.68
N HIS A 138 17.06 0.31 4.56
CA HIS A 138 17.39 1.48 3.75
C HIS A 138 16.16 2.23 3.23
N THR A 139 16.36 3.50 2.89
CA THR A 139 15.49 4.31 2.03
C THR A 139 16.42 5.22 1.23
N ASN A 140 15.99 5.65 0.05
CA ASN A 140 16.68 6.70 -0.71
C ASN A 140 16.11 8.11 -0.44
N ALA A 141 15.21 8.26 0.55
CA ALA A 141 14.86 9.55 1.13
C ALA A 141 16.11 10.34 1.53
N GLU A 142 15.98 11.67 1.55
CA GLU A 142 17.10 12.55 1.85
C GLU A 142 17.75 12.20 3.20
N GLY A 143 19.06 11.94 3.18
CA GLY A 143 19.80 11.55 4.38
C GLY A 143 19.64 10.08 4.82
N GLY A 144 18.94 9.24 4.03
CA GLY A 144 18.74 7.81 4.30
C GLY A 144 17.76 7.53 5.44
N LYS A 145 16.91 8.51 5.78
CA LYS A 145 15.85 8.42 6.79
C LYS A 145 14.68 9.29 6.36
N GLY A 146 13.47 8.86 6.69
CA GLY A 146 12.25 9.62 6.49
C GLY A 146 11.45 9.78 7.77
N SER A 147 10.36 10.54 7.68
CA SER A 147 9.30 10.63 8.68
C SER A 147 8.04 10.03 8.08
N SER A 148 7.39 9.10 8.78
CA SER A 148 6.10 8.58 8.33
C SER A 148 5.10 9.72 8.26
N GLU A 149 4.24 9.70 7.24
CA GLU A 149 3.21 10.72 7.03
C GLU A 149 2.22 10.68 8.20
N ILE A 150 1.93 9.47 8.69
CA ILE A 150 1.06 9.26 9.83
C ILE A 150 1.89 9.13 11.12
N GLY A 151 1.62 10.01 12.08
CA GLY A 151 2.25 10.02 13.41
C GLY A 151 3.70 10.51 13.46
N GLY A 152 4.31 10.87 12.32
CA GLY A 152 5.64 11.51 12.28
C GLY A 152 6.78 10.63 12.84
N ALA A 153 6.67 9.31 12.73
CA ALA A 153 7.68 8.39 13.24
C ALA A 153 8.87 8.29 12.27
N THR A 154 10.08 8.26 12.84
CA THR A 154 11.28 8.03 12.04
C THR A 154 11.28 6.62 11.46
N TYR A 155 11.65 6.50 10.18
CA TYR A 155 12.01 5.24 9.53
C TYR A 155 13.30 5.38 8.74
N GLY A 156 13.79 4.26 8.20
CA GLY A 156 14.99 4.24 7.39
C GLY A 156 16.27 4.01 8.21
N GLY A 157 17.33 3.63 7.52
CA GLY A 157 18.60 3.24 8.13
C GLY A 157 19.46 2.45 7.17
N ASN A 158 20.21 1.48 7.68
CA ASN A 158 21.09 0.62 6.88
C ASN A 158 20.99 -0.85 7.31
N ASP A 159 19.92 -1.22 8.03
CA ASP A 159 19.71 -2.58 8.53
C ASP A 159 18.63 -3.30 7.73
N ASP A 160 19.01 -3.81 6.56
CA ASP A 160 18.07 -4.53 5.68
C ASP A 160 17.55 -5.83 6.31
N ALA A 161 18.25 -6.35 7.32
CA ALA A 161 17.81 -7.53 8.06
C ALA A 161 16.89 -7.19 9.25
N ASP A 162 16.50 -5.92 9.43
CA ASP A 162 15.58 -5.50 10.47
C ASP A 162 14.27 -6.30 10.43
N ASN A 163 13.69 -6.50 11.62
CA ASN A 163 12.53 -7.34 11.82
C ASN A 163 11.49 -6.63 12.69
N SER A 164 10.44 -6.15 12.03
CA SER A 164 9.27 -5.47 12.62
C SER A 164 8.15 -6.44 13.02
N GLY A 165 8.37 -7.75 12.89
CA GLY A 165 7.46 -8.81 13.34
C GLY A 165 6.89 -9.68 12.20
N THR A 166 5.61 -10.02 12.31
CA THR A 166 4.90 -10.91 11.38
C THR A 166 3.48 -10.43 11.15
N LEU A 167 3.10 -10.25 9.88
CA LEU A 167 1.72 -10.14 9.43
C LEU A 167 1.38 -11.40 8.62
N LYS A 168 0.42 -12.19 9.11
CA LYS A 168 -0.03 -13.40 8.45
C LYS A 168 -1.54 -13.56 8.55
N TYR A 169 -2.24 -13.69 7.41
CA TYR A 169 -3.71 -13.75 7.37
C TYR A 169 -4.36 -12.54 8.05
N VAL A 170 -3.95 -11.34 7.63
CA VAL A 170 -4.43 -10.06 8.15
C VAL A 170 -5.24 -9.35 7.08
N ARG A 171 -6.44 -8.88 7.44
CA ARG A 171 -7.29 -8.09 6.55
C ARG A 171 -7.54 -6.72 7.14
N VAL A 172 -7.18 -5.68 6.37
CA VAL A 172 -7.43 -4.27 6.66
C VAL A 172 -8.54 -3.79 5.75
N GLU A 173 -9.63 -3.29 6.33
CA GLU A 173 -10.82 -2.86 5.60
C GLU A 173 -11.08 -1.37 5.86
N TYR A 174 -11.44 -0.61 4.82
CA TYR A 174 -11.98 0.76 4.94
C TYR A 174 -11.01 1.80 5.53
N SER A 175 -9.70 1.60 5.37
CA SER A 175 -8.66 2.60 5.67
C SER A 175 -8.69 3.77 4.67
N GLY A 176 -7.72 4.70 4.67
CA GLY A 176 -7.74 5.86 3.78
C GLY A 176 -8.02 7.20 4.46
N TYR A 177 -7.81 7.35 5.78
CA TYR A 177 -8.21 8.60 6.43
C TYR A 177 -7.34 9.76 5.94
N ALA A 178 -7.94 10.79 5.35
CA ALA A 178 -7.26 12.02 4.94
C ALA A 178 -7.00 12.92 6.16
N PHE A 179 -5.72 13.08 6.53
CA PHE A 179 -5.31 13.91 7.65
C PHE A 179 -5.28 15.40 7.28
N ASP A 180 -4.86 15.70 6.06
CA ASP A 180 -4.94 17.02 5.47
C ASP A 180 -5.04 16.92 3.93
N SER A 181 -4.79 18.01 3.20
CA SER A 181 -4.90 18.02 1.73
C SER A 181 -3.72 17.37 1.00
N GLU A 182 -2.65 17.05 1.72
CA GLU A 182 -1.40 16.50 1.20
C GLU A 182 -1.10 15.11 1.77
N HIS A 183 -1.64 14.76 2.94
CA HIS A 183 -1.42 13.47 3.60
C HIS A 183 -2.72 12.71 3.82
N GLU A 184 -2.80 11.52 3.23
CA GLU A 184 -3.84 10.52 3.43
C GLU A 184 -3.19 9.19 3.83
N ALA A 185 -3.94 8.32 4.52
CA ALA A 185 -3.39 7.12 5.14
C ALA A 185 -3.77 5.85 4.39
N ASN A 186 -2.81 4.97 4.14
CA ASN A 186 -3.05 3.78 3.30
C ASN A 186 -3.66 2.60 4.08
N GLY A 187 -3.84 1.47 3.40
CA GLY A 187 -4.18 0.19 4.01
C GLY A 187 -3.08 -0.32 4.94
N ILE A 188 -2.01 -0.83 4.36
CA ILE A 188 -0.83 -1.30 5.10
C ILE A 188 0.41 -0.62 4.52
N THR A 189 1.02 0.24 5.32
CA THR A 189 2.19 1.02 4.91
C THR A 189 3.47 0.48 5.52
N PHE A 190 4.47 0.28 4.67
CA PHE A 190 5.79 -0.21 5.03
C PHE A 190 6.83 0.89 4.84
N TYR A 191 7.21 1.53 5.94
CA TYR A 191 8.24 2.56 5.96
C TYR A 191 9.60 1.94 6.31
N GLY A 192 10.50 1.76 5.34
CA GLY A 192 11.85 1.24 5.56
C GLY A 192 11.89 -0.14 6.24
N VAL A 193 10.94 -1.02 5.94
CA VAL A 193 10.80 -2.32 6.60
C VAL A 193 11.82 -3.33 6.05
N GLY A 194 12.51 -4.03 6.95
CA GLY A 194 13.55 -5.00 6.60
C GLY A 194 13.01 -6.39 6.23
N ASN A 195 13.85 -7.15 5.51
CA ASN A 195 13.56 -8.51 5.06
C ASN A 195 13.56 -9.58 6.18
N GLY A 196 13.89 -9.20 7.41
CA GLY A 196 13.66 -10.03 8.59
C GLY A 196 12.19 -10.09 9.00
N THR A 197 11.35 -9.18 8.50
CA THR A 197 9.90 -9.13 8.73
C THR A 197 9.18 -10.11 7.81
N THR A 198 8.19 -10.83 8.35
CA THR A 198 7.33 -11.73 7.56
C THR A 198 6.01 -11.07 7.22
N VAL A 199 5.68 -10.96 5.94
CA VAL A 199 4.40 -10.42 5.46
C VAL A 199 3.82 -11.36 4.43
N GLU A 200 2.77 -12.09 4.79
CA GLU A 200 2.13 -13.04 3.90
C GLU A 200 0.62 -13.17 4.12
N TYR A 201 -0.15 -13.40 3.05
CA TYR A 201 -1.62 -13.53 3.14
C TYR A 201 -2.26 -12.28 3.78
N CYS A 202 -1.99 -11.10 3.24
CA CYS A 202 -2.62 -9.86 3.71
C CYS A 202 -3.59 -9.32 2.67
N GLN A 203 -4.69 -8.72 3.12
CA GLN A 203 -5.65 -8.05 2.26
C GLN A 203 -5.86 -6.60 2.68
N ALA A 204 -5.86 -5.70 1.70
CA ALA A 204 -6.45 -4.37 1.80
C ALA A 204 -7.80 -4.36 1.06
N TYR A 205 -8.84 -3.80 1.68
CA TYR A 205 -10.21 -3.87 1.16
C TYR A 205 -10.93 -2.53 1.29
N LYS A 206 -11.29 -1.93 0.15
CA LYS A 206 -12.11 -0.71 0.04
C LYS A 206 -11.57 0.47 0.88
N GLY A 207 -10.26 0.72 0.81
CA GLY A 207 -9.64 1.92 1.36
C GLY A 207 -9.86 3.17 0.46
N SER A 208 -9.72 4.37 1.03
CA SER A 208 -9.80 5.65 0.28
C SER A 208 -8.48 6.02 -0.43
N ASP A 209 -7.41 5.33 -0.07
CA ASP A 209 -6.05 5.54 -0.57
C ASP A 209 -5.42 4.18 -0.91
N ASP A 210 -4.11 4.10 -1.01
CA ASP A 210 -3.39 2.91 -1.44
C ASP A 210 -3.72 1.66 -0.63
N GLY A 211 -3.78 0.51 -1.31
CA GLY A 211 -3.96 -0.77 -0.65
C GLY A 211 -2.74 -1.16 0.20
N PHE A 212 -1.58 -1.14 -0.43
CA PHE A 212 -0.28 -1.40 0.18
C PHE A 212 0.72 -0.43 -0.38
N GLU A 213 1.51 0.20 0.49
CA GLU A 213 2.52 1.15 0.05
C GLU A 213 3.87 0.86 0.71
N PHE A 214 4.94 0.96 -0.08
CA PHE A 214 6.32 0.72 0.36
C PHE A 214 7.16 1.98 0.18
N PHE A 215 7.59 2.58 1.30
CA PHE A 215 8.58 3.65 1.34
C PHE A 215 9.95 3.07 1.65
N GLY A 216 10.70 2.71 0.61
CA GLY A 216 12.01 2.07 0.78
C GLY A 216 11.92 0.68 1.40
N GLY A 217 13.03 0.22 1.95
CA GLY A 217 13.17 -1.04 2.65
C GLY A 217 13.43 -2.25 1.75
N SER A 218 13.55 -3.41 2.37
CA SER A 218 13.88 -4.68 1.70
C SER A 218 12.85 -5.79 1.98
N VAL A 219 11.74 -5.46 2.65
CA VAL A 219 10.73 -6.43 3.06
C VAL A 219 10.28 -7.30 1.89
N ASN A 220 10.23 -8.61 2.12
CA ASN A 220 9.68 -9.56 1.18
C ASN A 220 8.21 -9.82 1.54
N VAL A 221 7.35 -9.84 0.53
CA VAL A 221 5.92 -10.06 0.69
C VAL A 221 5.45 -11.22 -0.17
N SER A 222 4.40 -11.92 0.29
CA SER A 222 3.74 -12.91 -0.55
C SER A 222 2.25 -12.98 -0.32
N ASN A 223 1.50 -13.39 -1.35
CA ASN A 223 0.06 -13.61 -1.24
C ASN A 223 -0.69 -12.35 -0.77
N LEU A 224 -0.48 -11.21 -1.43
CA LEU A 224 -1.19 -9.97 -1.11
C LEU A 224 -2.37 -9.74 -2.04
N VAL A 225 -3.45 -9.20 -1.49
CA VAL A 225 -4.69 -8.96 -2.23
C VAL A 225 -5.18 -7.54 -1.94
N SER A 226 -5.28 -6.69 -2.95
CA SER A 226 -5.91 -5.38 -2.86
C SER A 226 -7.25 -5.41 -3.61
N VAL A 227 -8.33 -4.98 -2.95
CA VAL A 227 -9.68 -4.99 -3.51
C VAL A 227 -10.30 -3.61 -3.39
N SER A 228 -10.48 -2.94 -4.52
CA SER A 228 -11.26 -1.70 -4.66
C SER A 228 -10.85 -0.57 -3.69
N CYS A 229 -9.56 -0.47 -3.37
CA CYS A 229 -8.98 0.78 -2.87
C CYS A 229 -9.07 1.86 -3.96
N SER A 230 -9.41 3.10 -3.60
CA SER A 230 -9.69 4.15 -4.59
C SER A 230 -8.46 4.84 -5.18
N ASP A 231 -7.29 4.69 -4.59
CA ASP A 231 -6.04 5.08 -5.25
C ASP A 231 -5.32 3.84 -5.80
N ASP A 232 -4.03 3.68 -5.54
CA ASP A 232 -3.23 2.61 -6.12
C ASP A 232 -3.40 1.29 -5.36
N SER A 233 -3.54 0.19 -6.10
CA SER A 233 -3.72 -1.11 -5.42
C SER A 233 -2.44 -1.55 -4.70
N PHE A 234 -1.29 -1.21 -5.29
CA PHE A 234 0.06 -1.33 -4.72
C PHE A 234 0.87 -0.12 -5.18
N ASP A 235 1.55 0.56 -4.26
CA ASP A 235 2.50 1.63 -4.56
C ASP A 235 3.88 1.27 -3.98
N TRP A 236 4.94 1.66 -4.68
CA TRP A 236 6.21 1.84 -3.99
C TRP A 236 6.96 3.10 -4.43
N THR A 237 7.74 3.59 -3.50
CA THR A 237 8.68 4.68 -3.69
C THR A 237 9.93 4.45 -2.84
N GLU A 238 10.81 5.44 -2.86
CA GLU A 238 11.93 5.58 -1.94
C GLU A 238 12.93 4.42 -1.88
N GLY A 239 13.05 3.68 -2.98
CA GLY A 239 14.11 2.69 -3.12
C GLY A 239 13.77 1.29 -2.64
N TRP A 240 12.50 0.90 -2.52
CA TRP A 240 12.13 -0.46 -2.11
C TRP A 240 12.75 -1.51 -3.04
N ASN A 241 13.47 -2.50 -2.48
CA ASN A 241 14.18 -3.52 -3.24
C ASN A 241 13.90 -4.96 -2.78
N GLY A 242 12.75 -5.16 -2.14
CA GLY A 242 12.29 -6.47 -1.70
C GLY A 242 11.81 -7.37 -2.84
N THR A 243 11.17 -8.47 -2.48
CA THR A 243 10.50 -9.36 -3.43
C THR A 243 9.01 -9.44 -3.12
N ALA A 244 8.20 -9.64 -4.17
CA ALA A 244 6.79 -9.93 -4.03
C ALA A 244 6.43 -11.17 -4.85
N THR A 245 5.70 -12.11 -4.26
CA THR A 245 5.17 -13.27 -4.99
C THR A 245 3.69 -13.44 -4.74
N ASN A 246 2.90 -13.66 -5.80
CA ASN A 246 1.45 -13.77 -5.75
C ASN A 246 0.79 -12.47 -5.27
N LEU A 247 0.68 -11.50 -6.19
CA LEU A 247 -0.06 -10.26 -5.96
C LEU A 247 -1.36 -10.26 -6.78
N VAL A 248 -2.46 -9.90 -6.13
CA VAL A 248 -3.76 -9.73 -6.77
C VAL A 248 -4.28 -8.33 -6.52
N ALA A 249 -4.63 -7.62 -7.58
CA ALA A 249 -5.41 -6.39 -7.51
C ALA A 249 -6.72 -6.61 -8.26
N TYR A 250 -7.84 -6.24 -7.64
CA TYR A 250 -9.15 -6.22 -8.28
C TYR A 250 -9.86 -4.92 -7.94
N GLN A 251 -10.18 -4.14 -8.97
CA GLN A 251 -10.98 -2.93 -8.83
C GLN A 251 -12.38 -3.19 -9.38
N GLU A 252 -13.38 -3.12 -8.51
CA GLU A 252 -14.79 -3.22 -8.90
C GLU A 252 -15.23 -1.99 -9.73
N ALA A 253 -16.27 -2.14 -10.55
CA ALA A 253 -16.72 -1.08 -11.44
C ALA A 253 -17.14 0.19 -10.65
N GLU A 254 -16.77 1.38 -11.16
CA GLU A 254 -17.10 2.69 -10.57
C GLU A 254 -18.61 2.81 -10.28
N GLU A 255 -19.47 2.31 -11.18
CA GLU A 255 -20.93 2.31 -11.00
C GLU A 255 -21.41 1.55 -9.76
N THR A 256 -20.64 0.57 -9.29
CA THR A 256 -20.93 -0.22 -8.10
C THR A 256 -20.28 0.37 -6.85
N LEU A 257 -19.05 0.90 -6.97
CA LEU A 257 -18.31 1.50 -5.86
C LEU A 257 -18.81 2.90 -5.49
N GLY A 258 -19.26 3.69 -6.47
CA GLY A 258 -19.57 5.11 -6.32
C GLY A 258 -18.34 6.03 -6.35
N TYR A 259 -17.16 5.46 -6.61
CA TYR A 259 -15.87 6.15 -6.73
C TYR A 259 -14.98 5.39 -7.72
N ASP A 260 -13.93 6.07 -8.19
CA ASP A 260 -12.95 5.50 -9.10
C ASP A 260 -11.74 4.93 -8.33
N CYS A 261 -10.96 4.09 -9.00
CA CYS A 261 -9.69 3.55 -8.53
C CYS A 261 -8.56 3.97 -9.49
N ASP A 262 -7.42 4.46 -9.01
CA ASP A 262 -6.29 4.82 -9.89
C ASP A 262 -5.53 3.57 -10.38
N CYS A 263 -4.22 3.45 -10.16
CA CYS A 263 -3.41 2.40 -10.76
C CYS A 263 -3.63 1.04 -10.07
N LEU A 264 -3.29 -0.02 -10.80
CA LEU A 264 -3.12 -1.33 -10.18
C LEU A 264 -1.74 -1.41 -9.51
N ILE A 265 -0.74 -0.78 -10.13
CA ILE A 265 0.58 -0.56 -9.56
C ILE A 265 1.04 0.85 -9.94
N GLU A 266 1.39 1.67 -8.96
CA GLU A 266 2.23 2.86 -9.13
C GLU A 266 3.63 2.59 -8.55
N ALA A 267 4.67 3.10 -9.21
CA ALA A 267 6.02 2.66 -8.97
C ALA A 267 7.06 3.73 -9.28
N ASP A 268 7.67 4.23 -8.21
CA ASP A 268 8.69 5.27 -8.22
C ASP A 268 10.03 4.71 -7.77
N ASN A 269 11.12 5.40 -8.16
CA ASN A 269 12.35 5.30 -7.39
C ASN A 269 12.41 6.38 -6.32
N ASN A 270 12.27 7.64 -6.75
CA ASN A 270 12.23 8.80 -5.89
C ASN A 270 11.65 9.98 -6.66
N GLU A 271 10.81 10.79 -6.01
CA GLU A 271 10.12 11.90 -6.69
C GLU A 271 11.05 12.98 -7.23
N ASN A 272 12.11 13.30 -6.49
CA ASN A 272 12.97 14.46 -6.75
C ASN A 272 14.29 14.09 -7.44
N ASN A 273 14.72 12.85 -7.33
CA ASN A 273 15.97 12.36 -7.93
C ASN A 273 15.79 10.93 -8.47
N TYR A 274 15.48 10.81 -9.75
CA TYR A 274 15.16 9.52 -10.38
C TYR A 274 16.33 8.52 -10.32
N ALA A 275 17.55 8.99 -10.14
CA ALA A 275 18.75 8.16 -9.98
C ALA A 275 19.18 7.97 -8.52
N ALA A 276 18.34 8.33 -7.54
CA ALA A 276 18.63 8.16 -6.12
C ALA A 276 18.97 6.71 -5.79
N THR A 277 19.95 6.53 -4.91
CA THR A 277 20.42 5.21 -4.47
C THR A 277 20.13 5.01 -2.99
N PRO A 278 19.76 3.79 -2.56
CA PRO A 278 19.49 2.62 -3.39
C PRO A 278 18.29 2.82 -4.32
N VAL A 279 18.37 2.22 -5.52
CA VAL A 279 17.31 2.34 -6.52
C VAL A 279 16.21 1.35 -6.18
N ALA A 280 14.94 1.77 -6.30
CA ALA A 280 13.79 0.88 -6.17
C ALA A 280 13.90 -0.16 -7.27
N HIS A 281 14.03 -1.43 -6.86
CA HIS A 281 14.28 -2.53 -7.77
C HIS A 281 13.68 -3.82 -7.22
N PRO A 282 12.35 -3.87 -7.00
CA PRO A 282 11.74 -5.08 -6.50
C PRO A 282 11.70 -6.17 -7.56
N VAL A 283 11.65 -7.42 -7.10
CA VAL A 283 11.43 -8.60 -7.96
C VAL A 283 10.04 -9.17 -7.69
N LEU A 284 9.16 -9.08 -8.67
CA LEU A 284 7.75 -9.46 -8.59
C LEU A 284 7.47 -10.74 -9.40
N LYS A 285 6.73 -11.67 -8.82
CA LYS A 285 6.35 -12.94 -9.47
C LYS A 285 4.89 -13.29 -9.30
N ASN A 286 4.26 -13.80 -10.36
CA ASN A 286 2.86 -14.24 -10.39
C ASN A 286 1.87 -13.14 -9.97
N LEU A 287 1.51 -12.25 -10.91
CA LEU A 287 0.57 -11.16 -10.66
C LEU A 287 -0.73 -11.38 -11.44
N ILE A 288 -1.88 -11.07 -10.82
CA ILE A 288 -3.16 -10.89 -11.52
C ILE A 288 -3.70 -9.51 -11.14
N LEU A 289 -3.68 -8.59 -12.10
CA LEU A 289 -4.04 -7.19 -11.90
C LEU A 289 -5.24 -6.87 -12.80
N VAL A 290 -6.38 -6.59 -12.19
CA VAL A 290 -7.65 -6.40 -12.89
C VAL A 290 -8.27 -5.07 -12.49
N GLY A 291 -8.28 -4.12 -13.42
CA GLY A 291 -8.89 -2.82 -13.25
C GLY A 291 -10.39 -2.79 -13.58
N ASN A 292 -10.98 -1.64 -13.32
CA ASN A 292 -12.40 -1.35 -13.44
C ASN A 292 -12.84 -0.73 -14.80
N ASN A 293 -11.93 -0.66 -15.79
CA ASN A 293 -12.07 0.03 -17.06
C ASN A 293 -12.35 1.54 -16.94
N SER A 294 -11.89 2.18 -15.86
CA SER A 294 -12.06 3.61 -15.69
C SER A 294 -11.41 4.43 -16.81
N ALA A 295 -12.08 5.52 -17.15
CA ALA A 295 -11.56 6.54 -18.06
C ALA A 295 -10.56 7.49 -17.37
N ALA A 296 -10.72 7.74 -16.07
CA ALA A 296 -9.87 8.63 -15.28
C ALA A 296 -8.64 7.86 -14.76
N GLY A 297 -8.83 6.89 -13.86
CA GLY A 297 -7.81 5.92 -13.43
C GLY A 297 -7.52 4.90 -14.53
N ASN A 298 -6.69 5.28 -15.50
CA ASN A 298 -6.58 4.57 -16.78
C ASN A 298 -5.30 3.73 -16.96
N ARG A 299 -4.52 3.58 -15.88
CA ARG A 299 -3.22 2.89 -15.89
C ARG A 299 -3.31 1.58 -15.09
N GLY A 300 -2.76 0.52 -15.65
CA GLY A 300 -2.54 -0.74 -14.95
C GLY A 300 -1.28 -0.65 -14.11
N ILE A 301 -0.16 -1.05 -14.69
CA ILE A 301 1.18 -0.86 -14.12
C ILE A 301 1.75 0.46 -14.63
N ARG A 302 2.12 1.35 -13.74
CA ARG A 302 2.74 2.64 -14.03
C ARG A 302 4.16 2.67 -13.45
N LEU A 303 5.17 2.53 -14.30
CA LEU A 303 6.58 2.60 -13.91
C LEU A 303 7.15 3.99 -14.23
N ARG A 304 7.54 4.74 -13.22
CA ARG A 304 7.94 6.13 -13.38
C ARG A 304 9.13 6.50 -12.49
N ARG A 305 9.60 7.73 -12.67
CA ARG A 305 10.60 8.40 -11.82
C ARG A 305 11.84 7.55 -11.48
N GLY A 306 12.37 6.84 -12.48
CA GLY A 306 13.59 6.03 -12.38
C GLY A 306 13.48 4.70 -11.67
N THR A 307 12.27 4.23 -11.35
CA THR A 307 12.06 2.89 -10.79
C THR A 307 12.65 1.82 -11.70
N GLN A 308 13.30 0.84 -11.11
CA GLN A 308 13.71 -0.41 -11.76
C GLN A 308 12.81 -1.54 -11.25
N VAL A 309 12.65 -2.61 -12.02
CA VAL A 309 11.81 -3.74 -11.60
C VAL A 309 12.13 -4.98 -12.41
N GLU A 310 12.02 -6.16 -11.78
CA GLU A 310 11.90 -7.43 -12.49
C GLU A 310 10.50 -8.01 -12.27
N ILE A 311 9.68 -8.11 -13.32
CA ILE A 311 8.36 -8.75 -13.28
C ILE A 311 8.41 -10.05 -14.09
N ASP A 312 8.11 -11.17 -13.45
CA ASP A 312 8.05 -12.49 -14.06
C ASP A 312 6.68 -13.15 -13.81
N GLY A 313 5.85 -13.18 -14.85
CA GLY A 313 4.49 -13.73 -14.80
C GLY A 313 3.48 -12.72 -14.29
N ALA A 314 2.78 -12.04 -15.21
CA ALA A 314 1.69 -11.13 -14.87
C ALA A 314 0.55 -11.21 -15.88
N LYS A 315 -0.70 -11.13 -15.41
CA LYS A 315 -1.88 -10.89 -16.23
C LYS A 315 -2.44 -9.52 -15.87
N VAL A 316 -2.48 -8.58 -16.83
CA VAL A 316 -2.95 -7.20 -16.58
C VAL A 316 -4.06 -6.84 -17.56
N CYS A 317 -5.23 -6.52 -17.04
CA CYS A 317 -6.37 -6.10 -17.86
C CYS A 317 -7.28 -5.11 -17.13
N GLY A 318 -8.24 -4.54 -17.86
CA GLY A 318 -9.27 -3.68 -17.28
C GLY A 318 -8.77 -2.25 -17.02
N LYS A 319 -7.71 -1.83 -17.69
CA LYS A 319 -7.21 -0.45 -17.71
C LYS A 319 -6.86 -0.07 -19.14
N LYS A 320 -7.05 1.19 -19.52
CA LYS A 320 -6.78 1.65 -20.89
C LYS A 320 -5.32 1.42 -21.31
N ASN A 321 -4.38 1.65 -20.38
CA ASN A 321 -2.96 1.40 -20.58
C ASN A 321 -2.52 0.35 -19.57
N ALA A 322 -2.43 -0.92 -19.98
CA ALA A 322 -2.07 -2.02 -19.07
C ALA A 322 -0.67 -1.83 -18.47
N VAL A 323 0.29 -1.31 -19.24
CA VAL A 323 1.63 -0.96 -18.77
C VAL A 323 2.02 0.40 -19.35
N THR A 324 2.47 1.31 -18.49
CA THR A 324 2.95 2.66 -18.86
C THR A 324 4.35 2.88 -18.29
N LEU A 325 5.29 3.33 -19.13
CA LEU A 325 6.65 3.74 -18.75
C LEU A 325 6.78 5.26 -18.92
N GLU A 326 7.13 6.00 -17.87
CA GLU A 326 7.06 7.48 -17.90
C GLU A 326 8.41 8.21 -17.83
N SER A 327 9.51 7.53 -17.49
CA SER A 327 10.84 8.16 -17.30
C SER A 327 11.94 7.54 -18.17
N GLU A 328 12.94 8.35 -18.53
CA GLU A 328 14.05 7.92 -19.39
C GLU A 328 14.90 6.85 -18.69
N GLU A 329 15.10 6.99 -17.38
CA GLU A 329 15.85 6.08 -16.53
C GLU A 329 15.18 4.70 -16.46
N THR A 330 13.87 4.65 -16.24
CA THR A 330 13.09 3.39 -16.22
C THR A 330 13.16 2.68 -17.57
N GLU A 331 12.95 3.39 -18.67
CA GLU A 331 12.98 2.78 -20.00
C GLU A 331 14.40 2.32 -20.40
N ASN A 332 15.43 3.10 -20.08
CA ASN A 332 16.82 2.71 -20.31
C ASN A 332 17.20 1.47 -19.48
N ALA A 333 16.71 1.35 -18.24
CA ALA A 333 16.96 0.17 -17.42
C ALA A 333 16.36 -1.10 -18.06
N LEU A 334 15.18 -1.01 -18.66
CA LEU A 334 14.57 -2.11 -19.41
C LEU A 334 15.34 -2.43 -20.69
N LEU A 335 15.71 -1.41 -21.47
CA LEU A 335 16.47 -1.58 -22.71
C LEU A 335 17.86 -2.20 -22.46
N ALA A 336 18.51 -1.83 -21.36
CA ALA A 336 19.81 -2.37 -20.95
C ALA A 336 19.72 -3.76 -20.31
N GLY A 337 18.51 -4.23 -19.94
CA GLY A 337 18.28 -5.49 -19.25
C GLY A 337 18.57 -5.47 -17.74
N THR A 338 18.75 -4.28 -17.15
CA THR A 338 18.80 -4.08 -15.69
C THR A 338 17.43 -4.37 -15.10
N SER A 339 16.37 -3.79 -15.68
CA SER A 339 14.97 -4.16 -15.40
C SER A 339 14.51 -5.23 -16.39
N LYS A 340 13.50 -6.02 -16.01
CA LYS A 340 12.92 -7.05 -16.87
C LYS A 340 11.41 -7.13 -16.77
N LEU A 341 10.74 -7.26 -17.91
CA LEU A 341 9.34 -7.65 -18.02
C LEU A 341 9.28 -8.97 -18.78
N ALA A 342 8.84 -10.04 -18.13
CA ALA A 342 8.86 -11.38 -18.68
C ALA A 342 7.57 -12.16 -18.35
N ASN A 343 7.17 -13.04 -19.27
CA ASN A 343 6.02 -13.92 -19.13
C ASN A 343 4.71 -13.17 -18.81
N MET A 344 4.57 -11.94 -19.31
CA MET A 344 3.38 -11.11 -19.10
C MET A 344 2.35 -11.32 -20.22
N THR A 345 1.07 -11.28 -19.86
CA THR A 345 -0.07 -11.15 -20.79
C THR A 345 -0.84 -9.89 -20.42
N VAL A 346 -1.00 -8.97 -21.37
CA VAL A 346 -1.65 -7.67 -21.15
C VAL A 346 -2.75 -7.44 -22.18
N ASP A 347 -3.82 -6.72 -21.81
CA ASP A 347 -4.96 -6.49 -22.71
C ASP A 347 -4.80 -5.30 -23.68
N SER A 348 -3.70 -4.56 -23.57
CA SER A 348 -3.37 -3.39 -24.37
C SER A 348 -1.86 -3.28 -24.60
N GLU A 349 -1.46 -2.62 -25.68
CA GLU A 349 -0.04 -2.39 -25.97
C GLU A 349 0.64 -1.59 -24.86
N LEU A 350 1.90 -1.93 -24.57
CA LEU A 350 2.72 -1.16 -23.64
C LEU A 350 2.88 0.28 -24.16
N ARG A 351 2.65 1.25 -23.28
CA ARG A 351 2.85 2.67 -23.57
C ARG A 351 4.18 3.15 -23.02
N SER A 352 5.01 3.71 -23.90
CA SER A 352 6.30 4.30 -23.53
C SER A 352 6.27 5.80 -23.83
N GLU A 353 6.46 6.63 -22.81
CA GLU A 353 6.42 8.08 -22.95
C GLU A 353 7.69 8.65 -23.57
N LYS A 354 8.84 7.96 -23.41
CA LYS A 354 10.13 8.40 -23.97
C LYS A 354 10.48 7.71 -25.29
N ASN A 355 9.71 6.70 -25.70
CA ASN A 355 9.94 5.91 -26.90
C ASN A 355 11.31 5.20 -26.95
N ILE A 356 11.87 4.84 -25.79
CA ILE A 356 13.16 4.14 -25.66
C ILE A 356 12.92 2.63 -25.56
N TYR A 357 11.96 2.19 -24.73
CA TYR A 357 11.53 0.80 -24.63
C TYR A 357 10.07 0.69 -25.11
N THR A 358 9.86 0.26 -26.35
CA THR A 358 8.54 0.27 -26.99
C THR A 358 7.79 -1.05 -26.81
N ASN A 359 6.53 -1.09 -27.24
CA ASN A 359 5.76 -2.34 -27.31
C ASN A 359 6.45 -3.43 -28.16
N ASP A 360 7.19 -3.05 -29.21
CA ASP A 360 7.96 -4.02 -30.01
C ASP A 360 9.06 -4.68 -29.17
N ASN A 361 9.72 -3.93 -28.28
CA ASN A 361 10.69 -4.49 -27.33
C ASN A 361 10.00 -5.44 -26.34
N PHE A 362 8.86 -5.03 -25.81
CA PHE A 362 8.05 -5.82 -24.88
C PHE A 362 7.63 -7.18 -25.48
N VAL A 363 7.10 -7.18 -26.69
CA VAL A 363 6.71 -8.42 -27.40
C VAL A 363 7.93 -9.24 -27.81
N SER A 364 9.02 -8.60 -28.24
CA SER A 364 10.27 -9.30 -28.58
C SER A 364 10.92 -9.99 -27.37
N ALA A 365 10.66 -9.50 -26.16
CA ALA A 365 11.06 -10.14 -24.91
C ALA A 365 10.19 -11.36 -24.54
N GLY A 366 9.20 -11.72 -25.37
CA GLY A 366 8.35 -12.90 -25.20
C GLY A 366 7.03 -12.65 -24.46
N ASN A 367 6.71 -11.38 -24.17
CA ASN A 367 5.41 -11.03 -23.58
C ASN A 367 4.30 -11.01 -24.63
N THR A 368 3.06 -11.14 -24.17
CA THR A 368 1.87 -11.26 -25.03
C THR A 368 0.95 -10.06 -24.84
N VAL A 369 0.50 -9.46 -25.95
CA VAL A 369 -0.65 -8.54 -25.97
C VAL A 369 -1.86 -9.34 -26.45
N ASP A 370 -2.82 -9.58 -25.55
CA ASP A 370 -4.07 -10.30 -25.81
C ASP A 370 -5.26 -9.44 -25.39
N THR A 371 -5.85 -8.73 -26.35
CA THR A 371 -7.01 -7.84 -26.12
C THR A 371 -8.27 -8.59 -25.70
N SER A 372 -8.25 -9.93 -25.64
CA SER A 372 -9.36 -10.74 -25.12
C SER A 372 -9.18 -11.12 -23.64
N LEU A 373 -8.01 -10.87 -23.06
CA LEU A 373 -7.74 -11.08 -21.63
C LEU A 373 -8.74 -10.27 -20.80
N LYS A 374 -9.50 -10.96 -19.96
CA LYS A 374 -10.46 -10.35 -19.04
C LYS A 374 -10.81 -11.31 -17.92
N TYR A 375 -11.16 -10.73 -16.78
CA TYR A 375 -11.87 -11.41 -15.69
C TYR A 375 -13.26 -10.76 -15.56
N THR A 376 -14.30 -11.58 -15.42
CA THR A 376 -15.67 -11.07 -15.35
C THR A 376 -16.14 -10.83 -13.91
N SER A 377 -15.43 -11.37 -12.94
CA SER A 377 -15.67 -11.19 -11.52
C SER A 377 -14.41 -11.44 -10.70
N PHE A 378 -14.43 -11.02 -9.43
CA PHE A 378 -13.38 -11.38 -8.48
C PHE A 378 -13.32 -12.90 -8.20
N ASP A 379 -14.46 -13.59 -8.32
CA ASP A 379 -14.53 -15.05 -8.16
C ASP A 379 -13.78 -15.79 -9.27
N ASP A 380 -13.72 -15.25 -10.48
CA ASP A 380 -12.90 -15.81 -11.57
C ASP A 380 -11.41 -15.80 -11.19
N ILE A 381 -10.95 -14.72 -10.54
CA ILE A 381 -9.57 -14.60 -10.05
C ILE A 381 -9.33 -15.58 -8.90
N LYS A 382 -10.25 -15.65 -7.93
CA LYS A 382 -10.18 -16.62 -6.81
C LYS A 382 -10.10 -18.06 -7.32
N ALA A 383 -10.79 -18.39 -8.41
CA ALA A 383 -10.75 -19.73 -9.01
C ALA A 383 -9.37 -20.09 -9.64
N GLU A 384 -8.59 -19.10 -10.07
CA GLU A 384 -7.22 -19.32 -10.57
C GLU A 384 -6.16 -19.33 -9.45
N CYS A 385 -6.49 -18.77 -8.28
CA CYS A 385 -5.56 -18.57 -7.18
C CYS A 385 -5.92 -19.44 -5.97
N GLU A 386 -5.53 -20.73 -6.00
CA GLU A 386 -5.82 -21.68 -4.90
C GLU A 386 -5.37 -21.19 -3.51
N TRP A 387 -4.31 -20.38 -3.44
CA TRP A 387 -3.79 -19.79 -2.20
C TRP A 387 -4.72 -18.73 -1.59
N MET A 388 -5.69 -18.20 -2.34
CA MET A 388 -6.73 -17.30 -1.84
C MET A 388 -7.87 -18.06 -1.14
N ALA A 389 -7.84 -19.39 -1.12
CA ALA A 389 -8.86 -20.19 -0.44
C ALA A 389 -8.94 -19.90 1.07
N GLY A 390 -10.14 -20.02 1.62
CA GLY A 390 -10.46 -19.72 3.01
C GLY A 390 -11.36 -18.48 3.14
N ASN A 391 -11.39 -17.91 4.33
CA ASN A 391 -12.22 -16.76 4.70
C ASN A 391 -11.40 -15.48 4.89
N TRP A 392 -10.10 -15.53 4.59
CA TRP A 392 -9.18 -14.42 4.80
C TRP A 392 -9.34 -13.32 3.73
N VAL A 393 -9.64 -13.69 2.49
CA VAL A 393 -10.02 -12.75 1.43
C VAL A 393 -11.53 -12.49 1.48
N LYS A 394 -11.93 -11.22 1.66
CA LYS A 394 -13.33 -10.77 1.65
C LYS A 394 -13.97 -10.86 0.26
#